data_AF-A0A2M9K4R4-F1
#
_entry.id   AF-A0A2M9K4R4-F1
#
_cell.length_a   1.000
_cell.length_b   1.000
_cell.length_c   1.000
_cell.angle_alpha   90.00
_cell.angle_beta   90.00
_cell.angle_gamma   90.00
#
_symmetry.space_group_name_H-M   'P 1'
#
loop_
_entity.id
_entity.type
_entity.pdbx_description
1 polymer ?
#
loop_
_entity_poly.entity_id
_entity_poly.type
_entity_poly.pdbx_seq_one_letter_code
_entity_poly.pdbx_strand_id
1 'polypeptide(L)'
;MTRWPTRPDPPRESTTPLTAPELTEAECRRCGTYIAGLDGRYACGVCGWVNDHAEGHRRLPRADEDPDRPARGRRRPRRPQGPPPGSPPESPPGA
;
A
#
# COMPACT_ATOMS: atom_id res chain seq x y z
N MET A 1 -9.45 24.65 11.02
CA MET A 1 -8.38 23.73 11.46
C MET A 1 -9.03 22.49 12.04
N THR A 2 -9.27 21.47 11.22
CA THR A 2 -9.88 20.22 11.71
C THR A 2 -8.79 19.46 12.48
N ARG A 3 -8.96 19.26 13.79
CA ARG A 3 -8.08 18.38 14.59
C ARG A 3 -8.49 16.94 14.30
N TRP A 4 -7.57 16.13 13.81
CA TRP A 4 -7.79 14.69 13.74
C TRP A 4 -7.81 14.13 15.17
N PRO A 5 -8.78 13.28 15.54
CA PRO A 5 -8.80 12.67 16.86
C PRO A 5 -7.58 11.74 17.01
N THR A 6 -6.76 11.99 18.02
CA THR A 6 -5.66 11.10 18.40
C THR A 6 -6.26 9.84 19.00
N ARG A 7 -6.34 8.76 18.21
CA ARG A 7 -6.69 7.44 18.73
C ARG A 7 -5.46 6.93 19.52
N PRO A 8 -5.61 6.48 20.77
CA PRO A 8 -4.49 5.91 21.52
C PRO A 8 -3.98 4.66 20.80
N ASP A 9 -2.68 4.61 20.56
CA ASP A 9 -2.00 3.47 19.95
C ASP A 9 -2.04 2.29 20.94
N PRO A 10 -2.57 1.11 20.56
CA PRO A 10 -2.43 -0.07 21.40
C PRO A 10 -0.94 -0.40 21.56
N PRO A 11 -0.51 -1.03 22.68
CA PRO A 11 0.87 -1.45 22.83
C PRO A 11 1.25 -2.36 21.66
N ARG A 12 2.22 -1.91 20.87
CA ARG A 12 2.73 -2.65 19.72
C ARG A 12 3.60 -3.80 20.24
N GLU A 13 2.99 -4.96 20.49
CA GLU A 13 3.73 -6.21 20.77
C GLU A 13 4.45 -6.67 19.50
N SER A 14 5.63 -6.12 19.26
CA SER A 14 6.58 -6.62 18.27
C SER A 14 7.28 -7.87 18.82
N THR A 15 6.58 -9.00 18.85
CA THR A 15 7.09 -10.27 19.42
C THR A 15 8.05 -11.01 18.48
N THR A 16 8.48 -10.41 17.37
CA THR A 16 9.52 -10.97 16.49
C THR A 16 10.79 -10.14 16.64
N PRO A 17 11.95 -10.73 16.97
CA PRO A 17 13.22 -10.00 16.91
C PRO A 17 13.43 -9.54 15.46
N LEU A 18 13.25 -8.23 15.24
CA LEU A 18 13.41 -7.64 13.91
C LEU A 18 14.90 -7.54 13.64
N THR A 19 15.43 -8.43 12.80
CA THR A 19 16.72 -8.20 12.15
C THR A 19 16.73 -6.79 11.58
N ALA A 20 17.73 -6.00 11.92
CA ALA A 20 17.86 -4.62 11.46
C ALA A 20 17.71 -4.56 9.92
N PRO A 21 16.97 -3.58 9.37
CA PRO A 21 16.89 -3.37 7.94
C PRO A 21 18.27 -3.09 7.35
N GLU A 22 18.54 -3.61 6.15
CA GLU A 22 19.79 -3.36 5.45
C GLU A 22 19.70 -2.09 4.60
N LEU A 23 20.72 -1.23 4.68
CA LEU A 23 20.85 -0.08 3.80
C LEU A 23 21.44 -0.54 2.47
N THR A 24 20.72 -0.26 1.39
CA THR A 24 21.08 -0.63 0.02
C THR A 24 21.09 0.60 -0.87
N GLU A 25 21.86 0.57 -1.95
CA GLU A 25 22.02 1.72 -2.84
C GLU A 25 21.79 1.29 -4.30
N ALA A 26 21.19 2.16 -5.11
CA ALA A 26 20.92 1.91 -6.53
C ALA A 26 20.66 3.23 -7.30
N GLU A 27 20.66 3.16 -8.62
CA GLU A 27 20.22 4.27 -9.48
C GLU A 27 18.70 4.27 -9.68
N CYS A 28 18.09 5.45 -9.67
CA CYS A 28 16.67 5.60 -9.96
C CYS A 28 16.38 5.21 -11.41
N ARG A 29 15.50 4.22 -11.62
CA ARG A 29 15.12 3.74 -12.96
C ARG A 29 14.40 4.76 -13.84
N ARG A 30 13.97 5.90 -13.26
CA ARG A 30 13.26 6.97 -13.97
C ARG A 30 14.17 8.16 -14.33
N CYS A 31 14.99 8.63 -13.39
CA CYS A 31 15.80 9.86 -13.59
C CYS A 31 17.30 9.66 -13.39
N GLY A 32 17.77 8.44 -13.10
CA GLY A 32 19.19 8.12 -12.96
C GLY A 32 19.85 8.59 -11.66
N THR A 33 19.13 9.29 -10.77
CA THR A 33 19.68 9.76 -9.49
C THR A 33 20.07 8.57 -8.60
N TYR A 34 21.25 8.64 -7.97
CA TYR A 34 21.67 7.67 -6.96
C TYR A 34 20.81 7.80 -5.70
N ILE A 35 20.22 6.69 -5.26
CA ILE A 35 19.28 6.65 -4.14
C ILE A 35 19.63 5.51 -3.19
N ALA A 36 19.50 5.77 -1.90
CA ALA A 36 19.55 4.75 -0.87
C ALA A 36 18.13 4.26 -0.54
N GLY A 37 18.01 2.99 -0.20
CA GLY A 37 16.77 2.31 0.14
C GLY A 37 16.99 1.26 1.23
N LEU A 38 15.90 0.78 1.82
CA LEU A 38 15.94 -0.27 2.84
C LEU A 38 15.51 -1.60 2.24
N ASP A 39 16.30 -2.63 2.45
CA ASP A 39 16.02 -3.99 1.98
C ASP A 39 15.70 -4.08 0.47
N GLY A 40 16.37 -3.27 -0.36
CA GLY A 40 16.11 -3.19 -1.82
C GLY A 40 14.81 -2.45 -2.21
N ARG A 41 14.24 -1.66 -1.29
CA ARG A 41 13.04 -0.85 -1.52
C ARG A 41 13.42 0.60 -1.66
N TYR A 42 13.12 1.18 -2.82
CA TYR A 42 13.62 2.47 -3.23
C TYR A 42 12.49 3.46 -3.46
N ALA A 43 12.67 4.67 -2.94
CA ALA A 43 11.82 5.81 -3.22
C ALA A 43 12.71 7.00 -3.61
N CYS A 44 12.51 7.53 -4.81
CA CYS A 44 13.28 8.65 -5.31
C CYS A 44 12.66 9.97 -4.82
N GLY A 45 13.37 10.67 -3.94
CA GLY A 45 12.98 12.00 -3.47
C GLY A 45 13.00 13.10 -4.54
N VAL A 46 13.62 12.84 -5.71
CA VAL A 46 13.75 13.82 -6.81
C VAL A 46 12.56 13.75 -7.76
N CYS A 47 12.24 12.55 -8.29
CA CYS A 47 11.20 12.40 -9.32
C CYS A 47 9.95 11.65 -8.84
N GLY A 48 9.89 11.27 -7.56
CA GLY A 48 8.76 10.58 -6.94
C GLY A 48 8.57 9.13 -7.39
N TRP A 49 9.50 8.55 -8.15
CA TRP A 49 9.44 7.14 -8.52
C TRP A 49 9.65 6.23 -7.30
N VAL A 50 8.88 5.15 -7.21
CA VAL A 50 9.01 4.10 -6.20
C VAL A 50 9.02 2.76 -6.93
N ASN A 51 9.87 1.82 -6.52
CA ASN A 51 9.84 0.46 -7.08
C ASN A 51 8.66 -0.36 -6.55
N ASP A 52 8.34 -1.47 -7.23
CA ASP A 52 7.33 -2.39 -6.70
C ASP A 52 7.80 -2.97 -5.37
N HIS A 53 6.90 -3.00 -4.38
CA HIS A 53 7.24 -3.47 -3.05
C HIS A 53 7.62 -4.97 -3.02
N ALA A 54 7.23 -5.80 -3.98
CA ALA A 54 7.69 -7.18 -4.05
C ALA A 54 9.15 -7.31 -4.49
N GLU A 55 9.77 -6.27 -5.06
CA GLU A 55 11.16 -6.32 -5.53
C GLU A 55 12.21 -6.28 -4.40
N GLY A 56 11.83 -5.83 -3.19
CA GLY A 56 12.74 -5.82 -2.05
C GLY A 56 13.13 -7.24 -1.62
N HIS A 57 14.40 -7.46 -1.25
CA HIS A 57 14.91 -8.79 -0.91
C HIS A 57 14.39 -9.32 0.43
N ARG A 58 13.92 -8.43 1.32
CA ARG A 58 13.20 -8.86 2.52
C ARG A 58 11.75 -9.21 2.18
N ARG A 59 11.37 -10.44 2.58
CA ARG A 59 9.99 -10.96 2.57
C ARG A 59 9.02 -9.91 3.13
N LEU A 60 7.94 -9.67 2.39
CA LEU A 60 6.81 -8.89 2.87
C LEU A 60 6.06 -9.63 3.99
N PRO A 61 5.54 -8.90 5.00
CA PRO A 61 4.63 -9.48 5.98
C PRO A 61 3.43 -10.14 5.31
N ARG A 62 3.01 -11.28 5.86
CA ARG A 62 1.80 -11.98 5.44
C ARG A 62 0.58 -11.37 6.12
N ALA A 63 -0.58 -11.63 5.56
CA ALA A 63 -1.85 -11.14 6.09
C ALA A 63 -2.15 -11.66 7.50
N ASP A 64 -1.62 -12.82 7.93
CA ASP A 64 -1.74 -13.33 9.30
C ASP A 64 -0.84 -12.62 10.32
N GLU A 65 0.19 -11.92 9.85
CA GLU A 65 1.08 -11.12 10.69
C GLU A 65 0.60 -9.66 10.81
N ASP A 66 -0.47 -9.28 10.10
CA ASP A 66 -1.06 -7.95 10.14
C ASP A 66 -1.99 -7.80 11.36
N PRO A 67 -1.68 -6.92 12.33
CA PRO A 67 -2.51 -6.68 13.51
C PRO A 67 -3.90 -6.13 13.17
N ASP A 68 -4.00 -5.40 12.06
CA ASP A 68 -5.25 -4.79 11.60
C ASP A 68 -6.04 -5.74 10.69
N ARG A 69 -5.58 -6.99 10.52
CA ARG A 69 -6.26 -7.98 9.68
C ARG A 69 -7.70 -8.20 10.15
N PRO A 70 -8.71 -8.05 9.27
CA PRO A 70 -10.08 -8.35 9.64
C PRO A 70 -10.26 -9.84 9.96
N ALA A 71 -10.97 -10.14 11.05
CA ALA A 71 -11.36 -11.50 11.41
C ALA A 71 -12.05 -12.21 10.23
N ARG A 72 -11.64 -13.46 9.97
CA ARG A 72 -12.21 -14.32 8.92
C ARG A 72 -13.72 -14.47 9.17
N GLY A 73 -14.53 -13.70 8.45
CA GLY A 73 -15.99 -13.69 8.61
C GLY A 73 -16.67 -12.41 8.14
N ARG A 74 -15.97 -11.27 8.18
CA ARG A 74 -16.47 -10.01 7.61
C ARG A 74 -15.94 -9.79 6.20
N ARG A 75 -16.29 -10.68 5.25
CA ARG A 75 -16.20 -10.28 3.83
C ARG A 75 -17.19 -9.13 3.66
N ARG A 76 -16.67 -7.91 3.60
CA ARG A 76 -17.47 -6.77 3.13
C ARG A 76 -17.96 -7.18 1.74
N PRO A 77 -19.28 -7.19 1.47
CA PRO A 77 -19.77 -7.54 0.14
C PRO A 77 -19.03 -6.65 -0.86
N ARG A 78 -18.54 -7.23 -1.96
CA ARG A 78 -17.99 -6.45 -3.07
C ARG A 78 -19.08 -5.45 -3.43
N ARG A 79 -18.83 -4.18 -3.14
CA ARG A 79 -19.71 -3.10 -3.61
C ARG A 79 -19.67 -3.22 -5.14
N PRO A 80 -20.81 -3.44 -5.82
CA PRO A 80 -20.81 -3.46 -7.27
C PRO A 80 -20.13 -2.19 -7.74
N GLN A 81 -19.08 -2.32 -8.55
CA GLN A 81 -18.53 -1.17 -9.23
C GLN A 81 -19.68 -0.63 -10.08
N GLY A 82 -20.15 0.58 -9.76
CA GLY A 82 -21.14 1.24 -10.59
C GLY A 82 -20.63 1.33 -12.03
N PRO A 83 -21.53 1.45 -13.01
CA PRO A 83 -21.13 1.61 -14.40
C PRO A 83 -20.12 2.75 -14.52
N PRO A 84 -19.12 2.64 -15.41
CA PRO A 84 -18.15 3.69 -15.62
C PRO A 84 -18.87 5.00 -15.97
N PRO A 85 -18.41 6.17 -15.48
CA PRO A 85 -19.01 7.44 -15.85
C PRO A 85 -18.84 7.64 -17.36
N GLY A 86 -19.95 7.64 -18.10
CA GLY A 86 -19.95 7.85 -19.56
C GLY A 86 -20.93 7.00 -20.38
N SER A 87 -21.67 6.06 -19.79
CA SER A 87 -22.73 5.35 -20.52
C SER A 87 -23.95 6.26 -20.75
N PRO A 88 -24.40 6.49 -21.99
CA PRO A 88 -25.63 7.24 -22.24
C PRO A 88 -26.86 6.44 -21.75
N PRO A 89 -27.95 7.11 -21.32
CA PRO A 89 -29.16 6.43 -20.92
C PRO A 89 -29.79 5.70 -22.12
N GLU A 90 -29.98 4.40 -21.98
CA GLU A 90 -30.72 3.58 -22.94
C GLU A 90 -32.17 4.10 -23.00
N SER A 91 -32.61 4.52 -24.20
CA SER A 91 -33.96 5.03 -24.40
C SER A 91 -34.97 3.87 -24.33
N PRO A 92 -36.14 4.05 -23.67
CA PRO A 92 -37.15 3.00 -23.64
C PRO A 92 -37.73 2.76 -25.06
N PRO A 93 -38.13 1.52 -25.39
CA PRO A 93 -38.79 1.25 -26.67
C PRO A 93 -40.15 1.96 -26.72
N GLY A 94 -40.37 2.69 -27.82
CA GLY A 94 -41.59 3.42 -28.11
C GLY A 94 -42.84 2.55 -28.25
N ALA A 95 -43.98 3.24 -28.07
CA ALA A 95 -45.35 2.76 -28.04
C ALA A 95 -45.82 2.00 -29.30
#